data_AF-A0A662PUC5-F1
#
_entry.id   AF-A0A662PUC5-F1
#
_cell.length_a   1.000
_cell.length_b   1.000
_cell.length_c   1.000
_cell.angle_alpha   90.00
_cell.angle_beta   90.00
_cell.angle_gamma   90.00
#
_symmetry.space_group_name_H-M   'P 1'
#
loop_
_entity.id
_entity.type
_entity.pdbx_description
1 polymer ?
#
loop_
_entity_poly.entity_id
_entity_poly.type
_entity_poly.pdbx_seq_one_letter_code
_entity_poly.pdbx_strand_id
1 'polypeptide(L)'
;MKATLRSFERGFRDALSKNPHLMRYIDELAKRGRPLPKYMEQLSRELRYRDEVNIIYPVGDPIFIHIYTREAGERPMYVIIQPASGLKLRELFDIVEEALIMLIDEKLEFKTVEEHEKLLKKLLRTVVEI
;
A
#
# COMPACT_ATOMS: atom_id res chain seq x y z
N MET A 1 -14.66 -14.31 -9.24
CA MET A 1 -14.39 -12.89 -8.93
C MET A 1 -15.59 -12.12 -8.37
N LYS A 2 -16.73 -11.96 -9.08
CA LYS A 2 -17.88 -11.19 -8.56
C LYS A 2 -18.62 -11.82 -7.36
N ALA A 3 -18.54 -13.13 -7.15
CA ALA A 3 -19.24 -13.83 -6.08
C ALA A 3 -18.64 -13.53 -4.68
N THR A 4 -17.30 -13.45 -4.57
CA THR A 4 -16.58 -13.19 -3.31
C THR A 4 -16.74 -11.74 -2.82
N LEU A 5 -16.97 -10.79 -3.72
CA LEU A 5 -17.15 -9.38 -3.37
C LEU A 5 -18.47 -9.10 -2.64
N ARG A 6 -19.52 -9.90 -2.88
CA ARG A 6 -20.86 -9.65 -2.33
C ARG A 6 -20.96 -9.90 -0.82
N SER A 7 -20.06 -10.70 -0.25
CA SER A 7 -20.02 -10.99 1.19
C SER A 7 -19.35 -9.90 2.02
N PHE A 8 -18.66 -8.94 1.39
CA PHE A 8 -17.98 -7.87 2.11
C PHE A 8 -18.87 -6.64 2.33
N GLU A 9 -18.65 -5.97 3.45
CA GLU A 9 -19.26 -4.68 3.77
C GLU A 9 -18.94 -3.64 2.69
N ARG A 10 -19.80 -2.63 2.54
CA ARG A 10 -19.69 -1.63 1.48
C ARG A 10 -18.32 -0.93 1.46
N GLY A 11 -17.84 -0.48 2.63
CA GLY A 11 -16.55 0.21 2.73
C GLY A 11 -15.38 -0.65 2.25
N PHE A 12 -15.39 -1.95 2.54
CA PHE A 12 -14.32 -2.83 2.08
C PHE A 12 -14.40 -3.10 0.58
N ARG A 13 -15.60 -3.24 0.01
CA ARG A 13 -15.78 -3.34 -1.46
C ARG A 13 -15.24 -2.11 -2.17
N ASP A 14 -15.51 -0.93 -1.64
CA ASP A 14 -15.04 0.33 -2.21
C ASP A 14 -13.50 0.39 -2.15
N ALA A 15 -12.89 0.06 -1.01
CA ALA A 15 -11.44 -0.04 -0.86
C ALA A 15 -10.83 -1.03 -1.87
N LEU A 16 -11.38 -2.24 -1.99
CA LEU A 16 -10.91 -3.28 -2.91
C LEU A 16 -11.00 -2.85 -4.38
N SER A 17 -12.07 -2.14 -4.77
CA SER A 17 -12.26 -1.68 -6.14
C SER A 17 -11.28 -0.58 -6.56
N LYS A 18 -10.88 0.28 -5.63
CA LYS A 18 -9.91 1.36 -5.86
C LYS A 18 -8.46 0.88 -5.78
N ASN A 19 -8.21 -0.26 -5.13
CA ASN A 19 -6.86 -0.72 -4.80
C ASN A 19 -6.58 -2.13 -5.34
N PRO A 20 -6.10 -2.27 -6.58
CA PRO A 20 -5.82 -3.58 -7.18
C PRO A 20 -4.82 -4.44 -6.40
N HIS A 21 -3.87 -3.82 -5.72
CA HIS A 21 -2.89 -4.52 -4.90
C HIS A 21 -3.51 -5.12 -3.62
N LEU A 22 -4.48 -4.44 -3.00
CA LEU A 22 -5.26 -4.96 -1.88
C LEU A 22 -6.11 -6.16 -2.33
N MET A 23 -6.74 -6.08 -3.50
CA MET A 23 -7.48 -7.20 -4.08
C MET A 23 -6.60 -8.43 -4.27
N ARG A 24 -5.42 -8.26 -4.91
CA ARG A 24 -4.46 -9.36 -5.10
C ARG A 24 -4.07 -10.01 -3.78
N TYR A 25 -3.81 -9.19 -2.75
CA TYR A 25 -3.46 -9.70 -1.42
C TYR A 25 -4.57 -10.56 -0.81
N ILE A 26 -5.82 -10.10 -0.85
CA ILE A 26 -6.98 -10.86 -0.35
C ILE A 26 -7.17 -12.16 -1.13
N ASP A 27 -7.06 -12.11 -2.45
CA ASP A 27 -7.16 -13.30 -3.30
C ASP A 27 -6.06 -14.33 -2.97
N GLU A 28 -4.84 -13.88 -2.69
CA GLU A 28 -3.74 -14.76 -2.27
C GLU A 28 -3.97 -15.40 -0.89
N LEU A 29 -4.51 -14.64 0.07
CA LEU A 29 -4.91 -15.19 1.37
C LEU A 29 -5.98 -16.28 1.22
N ALA A 30 -7.01 -16.00 0.42
CA ALA A 30 -8.09 -16.95 0.13
C ALA A 30 -7.57 -18.23 -0.53
N LYS A 31 -6.70 -18.10 -1.55
CA LYS A 31 -6.06 -19.24 -2.24
C LYS A 31 -5.22 -20.11 -1.32
N ARG A 32 -4.60 -19.51 -0.29
CA ARG A 32 -3.82 -20.21 0.74
C ARG A 32 -4.68 -20.80 1.86
N GLY A 33 -6.00 -20.70 1.78
CA GLY A 33 -6.92 -21.18 2.81
C GLY A 33 -6.83 -20.41 4.12
N ARG A 34 -6.28 -19.19 4.12
CA ARG A 34 -6.18 -18.37 5.33
C ARG A 34 -7.51 -17.69 5.64
N PRO A 35 -7.87 -17.52 6.93
CA PRO A 35 -9.04 -16.75 7.32
C PRO A 35 -8.98 -15.32 6.78
N LEU A 36 -10.08 -14.85 6.20
CA LEU A 36 -10.12 -13.51 5.63
C LEU A 36 -10.19 -12.45 6.75
N PRO A 37 -9.36 -11.40 6.69
CA PRO A 37 -9.34 -10.36 7.71
C PRO A 37 -10.61 -9.52 7.69
N LYS A 38 -11.00 -9.02 8.87
CA LYS A 38 -12.04 -8.01 8.98
C LYS A 38 -11.49 -6.64 8.59
N TYR A 39 -12.15 -5.96 7.65
CA TYR A 39 -11.78 -4.59 7.30
C TYR A 39 -12.28 -3.60 8.36
N MET A 40 -11.43 -2.64 8.74
CA MET A 40 -11.75 -1.56 9.67
C MET A 40 -11.20 -0.24 9.15
N GLU A 41 -12.06 0.74 8.88
CA GLU A 41 -11.61 2.08 8.45
C GLU A 41 -10.92 2.84 9.59
N GLN A 42 -11.36 2.60 10.83
CA GLN A 42 -10.76 3.16 12.03
C GLN A 42 -10.54 2.05 13.05
N LEU A 43 -9.36 2.05 13.68
CA LEU A 43 -9.04 1.11 14.74
C LEU A 43 -9.74 1.49 16.05
N SER A 44 -10.29 0.48 16.73
CA SER A 44 -10.77 0.63 18.10
C SER A 44 -9.64 0.34 19.10
N ARG A 45 -9.59 1.11 20.20
CA ARG A 45 -8.65 0.86 21.31
C ARG A 45 -8.88 -0.51 21.97
N GLU A 46 -10.08 -1.06 21.86
CA GLU A 46 -10.44 -2.36 22.41
C GLU A 46 -9.66 -3.52 21.80
N LEU A 47 -9.12 -3.34 20.59
CA LEU A 47 -8.31 -4.35 19.90
C LEU A 47 -7.04 -4.73 20.69
N ARG A 48 -6.56 -3.84 21.58
CA ARG A 48 -5.41 -4.12 22.44
C ARG A 48 -5.65 -5.27 23.43
N TYR A 49 -6.90 -5.51 23.80
CA TYR A 49 -7.27 -6.52 24.80
C TYR A 49 -7.67 -7.86 24.20
N ARG A 50 -7.54 -8.03 22.88
CA ARG A 50 -7.88 -9.29 22.21
C ARG A 50 -6.66 -10.19 22.13
N ASP A 51 -6.84 -11.45 22.52
CA ASP A 51 -5.80 -12.49 22.41
C ASP A 51 -5.53 -12.88 20.95
N GLU A 52 -6.52 -12.66 20.08
CA GLU A 52 -6.44 -12.90 18.65
C GLU A 52 -6.90 -11.67 17.85
N VAL A 53 -6.15 -11.36 16.80
CA VAL A 53 -6.51 -10.32 15.83
C VAL A 53 -6.37 -10.87 14.41
N ASN A 54 -7.23 -10.42 13.51
CA ASN A 54 -7.15 -10.67 12.07
C ASN A 54 -7.92 -9.56 11.33
N ILE A 55 -7.26 -8.41 11.12
CA ILE A 55 -7.90 -7.20 10.59
C ILE A 55 -7.02 -6.51 9.54
N ILE A 56 -7.66 -5.82 8.60
CA ILE A 56 -7.02 -4.90 7.67
C ILE A 56 -7.55 -3.49 7.90
N TYR A 57 -6.68 -2.51 7.91
CA TYR A 57 -7.04 -1.09 8.01
C TYR A 57 -6.15 -0.22 7.10
N PRO A 58 -6.69 0.89 6.55
CA PRO A 58 -5.91 1.85 5.78
C PRO A 58 -5.02 2.72 6.70
N VAL A 59 -3.82 3.09 6.23
CA VAL A 59 -2.93 4.04 6.92
C VAL A 59 -2.60 5.28 6.08
N GLY A 60 -3.03 5.28 4.82
CA GLY A 60 -2.87 6.34 3.83
C GLY A 60 -3.26 5.79 2.46
N ASP A 61 -3.59 6.61 1.47
CA ASP A 61 -3.81 6.13 0.10
C ASP A 61 -2.43 5.97 -0.59
N PRO A 62 -2.05 4.82 -1.17
CA PRO A 62 -2.76 3.54 -1.33
C PRO A 62 -2.16 2.41 -0.46
N ILE A 63 -2.04 2.60 0.86
CA ILE A 63 -1.34 1.69 1.79
C ILE A 63 -2.29 1.14 2.87
N PHE A 64 -2.27 -0.18 3.05
CA PHE A 64 -3.03 -0.89 4.07
C PHE A 64 -2.10 -1.72 4.95
N ILE A 65 -2.53 -1.97 6.19
CA ILE A 65 -1.85 -2.86 7.11
C ILE A 65 -2.77 -4.03 7.43
N HIS A 66 -2.29 -5.26 7.21
CA HIS A 66 -2.89 -6.47 7.75
C HIS A 66 -2.19 -6.85 9.05
N ILE A 67 -2.93 -6.81 10.15
CA ILE A 67 -2.46 -7.30 11.43
C ILE A 67 -3.19 -8.60 11.77
N TYR A 68 -2.42 -9.65 12.07
CA TYR A 68 -2.98 -10.94 12.47
C TYR A 68 -2.13 -11.68 13.51
N THR A 69 -2.76 -12.48 14.36
CA THR A 69 -2.08 -13.41 15.26
C THR A 69 -2.01 -14.80 14.61
N ARG A 70 -0.89 -15.52 14.74
CA ARG A 70 -0.79 -16.90 14.23
C ARG A 70 -1.42 -17.90 15.19
N GLU A 71 -1.15 -17.75 16.49
CA GLU A 71 -1.68 -18.56 17.58
C GLU A 71 -2.00 -17.67 18.78
N ALA A 72 -3.04 -18.00 19.56
CA ALA A 72 -3.46 -17.21 20.71
C ALA A 72 -2.28 -16.95 21.68
N GLY A 73 -2.08 -15.69 22.07
CA GLY A 73 -0.99 -15.27 22.96
C GLY A 73 0.35 -14.97 22.26
N GLU A 74 0.49 -15.26 20.96
CA GLU A 74 1.64 -14.79 20.19
C GLU A 74 1.58 -13.29 19.88
N ARG A 75 2.74 -12.71 19.58
CA ARG A 75 2.81 -11.32 19.12
C ARG A 75 2.13 -11.18 17.76
N PRO A 76 1.28 -10.15 17.56
CA PRO A 76 0.67 -9.88 16.26
C PRO A 76 1.72 -9.61 15.18
N MET A 77 1.49 -10.19 14.01
CA MET A 77 2.26 -9.94 12.79
C MET A 77 1.67 -8.76 12.05
N TYR A 78 2.53 -7.94 11.43
CA TYR A 78 2.13 -6.79 10.62
C TYR A 78 2.63 -6.98 9.20
N VAL A 79 1.72 -6.97 8.24
CA VAL A 79 2.01 -7.07 6.82
C VAL A 79 1.58 -5.79 6.13
N ILE A 80 2.53 -5.13 5.48
CA ILE A 80 2.26 -3.95 4.66
C ILE A 80 1.72 -4.41 3.31
N ILE A 81 0.53 -3.93 2.98
CA ILE A 81 -0.12 -4.15 1.69
C ILE A 81 -0.05 -2.84 0.93
N GLN A 82 0.80 -2.82 -0.08
CA GLN A 82 1.06 -1.65 -0.92
C GLN A 82 1.08 -2.06 -2.39
N PRO A 83 1.00 -1.12 -3.34
CA PRO A 83 1.27 -1.41 -4.75
C PRO A 83 2.59 -2.17 -4.88
N ALA A 84 2.50 -3.39 -5.41
CA ALA A 84 3.64 -4.30 -5.46
C ALA A 84 4.81 -3.71 -6.26
N SER A 85 5.97 -3.62 -5.63
CA SER A 85 7.27 -3.41 -6.25
C SER A 85 7.87 -4.77 -6.63
N GLY A 86 7.57 -5.24 -7.84
CA GLY A 86 8.24 -6.44 -8.38
C GLY A 86 9.69 -6.14 -8.78
N LEU A 87 10.47 -7.18 -9.13
CA LEU A 87 11.85 -7.03 -9.61
C LEU A 87 11.98 -6.03 -10.79
N LYS A 88 11.00 -6.05 -11.71
CA LYS A 88 10.89 -5.09 -12.81
C LYS A 88 10.81 -3.64 -12.35
N LEU A 89 10.25 -3.38 -11.16
CA LEU A 89 10.17 -2.02 -10.64
C LEU A 89 11.54 -1.51 -10.20
N ARG A 90 12.44 -2.38 -9.70
CA ARG A 90 13.80 -1.97 -9.33
C ARG A 90 14.59 -1.50 -10.56
N GLU A 91 14.55 -2.29 -11.63
CA GLU A 91 15.17 -1.92 -12.91
C GLU A 91 14.59 -0.61 -13.47
N LEU A 92 13.27 -0.43 -13.37
CA LEU A 92 12.63 0.83 -13.77
C LEU A 92 13.03 2.01 -12.88
N PHE A 93 13.18 1.80 -11.57
CA PHE A 93 13.67 2.83 -10.65
C PHE A 93 15.07 3.28 -11.05
N ASP A 94 15.97 2.34 -11.32
CA ASP A 94 17.35 2.65 -11.72
C ASP A 94 17.37 3.47 -13.01
N ILE A 95 16.57 3.09 -14.02
CA ILE A 95 16.43 3.84 -15.29
C ILE A 95 15.89 5.26 -15.06
N VAL A 96 14.84 5.40 -14.24
CA VAL A 96 14.25 6.70 -13.94
C VAL A 96 15.22 7.59 -13.17
N GLU A 97 15.97 7.02 -12.23
CA GLU A 97 16.97 7.75 -11.45
C GLU A 97 18.11 8.25 -12.33
N GLU A 98 18.66 7.41 -13.21
CA GLU A 98 19.69 7.82 -14.18
C GLU A 98 19.18 8.95 -15.09
N ALA A 99 17.96 8.85 -15.59
CA ALA A 99 17.36 9.89 -16.42
C ALA A 99 17.13 11.21 -15.64
N LEU A 100 16.76 11.14 -14.36
CA LEU A 100 16.66 12.34 -13.50
C LEU A 100 18.02 12.99 -13.26
N ILE A 101 19.07 12.19 -13.01
CA ILE A 101 20.44 12.70 -12.81
C ILE A 101 20.90 13.51 -14.03
N MET A 102 20.56 13.07 -15.25
CA MET A 102 20.90 13.80 -16.48
C MET A 102 20.18 15.16 -16.62
N LEU A 103 19.09 15.37 -15.88
CA LEU A 103 18.32 16.62 -15.90
C LEU A 103 18.70 17.58 -14.77
N ILE A 104 19.45 17.12 -13.77
CA ILE A 104 19.84 17.94 -12.63
C ILE A 104 21.12 18.71 -12.95
N ASP A 105 21.07 20.03 -12.80
CA ASP A 105 22.23 20.90 -12.90
C ASP A 105 22.31 21.88 -11.72
N GLU A 106 23.43 22.60 -11.62
CA GLU A 106 23.73 23.58 -10.57
C GLU A 106 22.79 24.80 -10.54
N LYS A 107 21.95 24.99 -11.56
CA LYS A 107 20.98 26.09 -11.64
C LYS A 107 19.64 25.72 -11.00
N LEU A 108 19.42 24.44 -10.71
CA LEU A 108 18.23 23.96 -10.02
C LEU A 108 18.33 24.26 -8.52
N GLU A 109 17.87 25.44 -8.13
CA GLU A 109 17.81 25.86 -6.73
C GLU A 109 16.40 25.72 -6.16
N PHE A 110 16.33 25.40 -4.86
CA PHE A 110 15.10 25.45 -4.06
C PHE A 110 15.45 25.91 -2.64
N LYS A 111 14.53 26.62 -2.00
CA LYS A 111 14.69 27.18 -0.65
C LYS A 111 13.75 26.56 0.37
N THR A 112 12.67 25.93 -0.09
CA THR A 112 11.68 25.25 0.77
C THR A 112 11.40 23.82 0.31
N VAL A 113 10.79 23.03 1.19
CA VAL A 113 10.36 21.65 0.88
C VAL A 113 9.33 21.65 -0.25
N GLU A 114 8.43 22.63 -0.29
CA GLU A 114 7.39 22.76 -1.32
C GLU A 114 7.99 23.12 -2.68
N GLU A 115 9.02 23.96 -2.72
CA GLU A 115 9.76 24.28 -3.94
C GLU A 115 10.50 23.05 -4.47
N HIS A 116 11.16 22.30 -3.57
CA HIS A 116 11.83 21.06 -3.91
C HIS A 116 10.86 20.03 -4.48
N GLU A 117 9.69 19.85 -3.86
CA GLU A 117 8.66 18.92 -4.33
C GLU A 117 8.14 19.30 -5.72
N LYS A 118 7.88 20.60 -5.96
CA LYS A 118 7.44 21.09 -7.28
C LYS A 118 8.50 20.86 -8.36
N LEU A 119 9.77 21.11 -8.03
CA LEU A 119 10.88 20.87 -8.94
C LEU A 119 10.99 19.38 -9.28
N LEU A 120 10.99 18.51 -8.28
CA LEU A 120 11.10 17.07 -8.49
C LEU A 120 9.93 16.53 -9.34
N LYS A 121 8.70 16.97 -9.06
CA LYS A 121 7.52 16.61 -9.88
C LYS A 121 7.66 17.07 -11.33
N LYS A 122 8.25 18.25 -11.56
CA LYS A 122 8.52 18.76 -12.91
C LYS A 122 9.54 17.88 -13.64
N LEU A 123 10.63 17.50 -12.98
CA LEU A 123 11.66 16.63 -13.56
C LEU A 123 11.10 15.24 -13.88
N LEU A 124 10.34 14.66 -12.95
CA LEU A 124 9.68 13.36 -13.14
C LEU A 124 8.77 13.36 -14.38
N ARG A 125 7.97 14.40 -14.60
CA ARG A 125 7.11 14.52 -15.80
C ARG A 125 7.87 14.58 -17.12
N THR A 126 9.16 14.91 -17.09
CA THR A 126 10.02 14.88 -18.28
C THR A 126 10.50 13.46 -18.59
N VAL A 127 10.62 12.61 -17.57
CA VAL A 127 11.18 11.25 -17.67
C VAL A 127 10.09 10.20 -17.81
N VAL A 128 8.94 10.39 -17.17
CA VAL A 128 7.83 9.44 -17.14
C VAL A 128 6.51 10.09 -17.57
N GLU A 129 5.69 9.33 -18.30
CA GLU A 129 4.29 9.69 -18.52
C GLU A 129 3.50 9.39 -17.24
N ILE A 130 2.82 10.41 -16.70
CA ILE A 130 2.04 10.35 -15.44
C ILE A 130 0.56 10.57 -15.75
#